data_AF-A0A920QIA4-F1
#
_entry.id   AF-A0A920QIA4-F1
#
_cell.length_a   1.000
_cell.length_b   1.000
_cell.length_c   1.000
_cell.angle_alpha   90.00
_cell.angle_beta   90.00
_cell.angle_gamma   90.00
#
_symmetry.space_group_name_H-M   'P 1'
#
loop_
_entity.id
_entity.type
_entity.pdbx_description
1 polymer ?
#
loop_
_entity_poly.entity_id
_entity_poly.type
_entity_poly.pdbx_seq_one_letter_code
_entity_poly.pdbx_strand_id
1 'polypeptide(L)' 'MATWIKEAITEEQRDEAQKQVRDTVEKLLEDIDKRGDTAVRELSKQFETGFPQRIPAF' A
#
# COMPACT_ATOMS: atom_id res chain seq x y z
N MET A 1 -28.06 -20.09 10.41
CA MET A 1 -27.30 -18.82 10.35
C MET A 1 -25.88 -19.17 9.97
N ALA A 2 -25.33 -18.57 8.91
CA ALA A 2 -23.99 -18.93 8.45
C ALA A 2 -22.93 -18.34 9.38
N THR A 3 -22.17 -19.19 10.07
CA THR A 3 -21.04 -18.80 10.93
C THR A 3 -19.83 -18.55 10.04
N TRP A 4 -19.59 -17.30 9.66
CA TRP A 4 -18.39 -16.95 8.89
C TRP A 4 -17.21 -16.81 9.85
N ILE A 5 -16.45 -17.89 10.01
CA ILE A 5 -15.18 -17.84 10.74
C ILE A 5 -14.12 -17.41 9.73
N LYS A 6 -13.50 -16.25 9.95
CA LYS A 6 -12.35 -15.80 9.14
C LYS A 6 -11.17 -16.72 9.43
N GLU A 7 -10.75 -17.47 8.43
CA GLU A 7 -9.51 -18.24 8.49
C GLU A 7 -8.32 -17.30 8.36
N ALA A 8 -7.30 -17.51 9.18
CA ALA A 8 -6.04 -16.77 9.05
C ALA A 8 -5.35 -17.20 7.76
N ILE A 9 -4.76 -16.24 7.04
CA ILE A 9 -3.85 -16.52 5.93
C ILE A 9 -2.64 -17.29 6.45
N THR A 10 -2.13 -18.24 5.65
CA THR A 10 -0.99 -19.07 6.04
C THR A 10 0.30 -18.24 6.10
N GLU A 11 1.32 -18.74 6.81
CA GLU A 11 2.60 -18.06 6.94
C GLU A 11 3.25 -17.81 5.58
N GLU A 12 3.15 -18.77 4.65
CA GLU A 12 3.65 -18.65 3.29
C GLU A 12 2.95 -17.54 2.50
N GLN A 13 1.63 -17.39 2.66
CA GLN A 13 0.87 -16.32 2.01
C GLN A 13 1.25 -14.94 2.57
N ARG A 14 1.55 -14.87 3.87
CA ARG A 14 2.04 -13.62 4.50
C ARG A 14 3.42 -13.26 3.99
N ASP A 15 4.31 -14.24 3.87
CA ASP A 15 5.67 -14.04 3.39
C ASP A 15 5.70 -13.66 1.91
N GLU A 16 4.85 -14.26 1.09
CA GLU A 16 4.71 -13.89 -0.32
C GLU A 16 4.20 -12.45 -0.46
N ALA A 17 3.16 -12.07 0.30
CA ALA A 17 2.67 -10.71 0.34
C ALA A 17 3.76 -9.73 0.83
N GLN A 18 4.54 -10.11 1.84
CA GLN A 18 5.64 -9.31 2.36
C GLN A 18 6.73 -9.07 1.29
N LYS A 19 7.07 -10.09 0.49
CA LYS A 19 8.01 -9.96 -0.64
C LYS A 19 7.45 -9.02 -1.71
N GLN A 20 6.19 -9.19 -2.10
CA GLN A 20 5.56 -8.33 -3.09
C GLN A 20 5.54 -6.86 -2.65
N VAL A 21 5.27 -6.60 -1.37
CA VAL A 21 5.33 -5.25 -0.79
C VAL A 21 6.74 -4.69 -0.88
N ARG A 22 7.75 -5.47 -0.46
CA ARG A 22 9.16 -5.05 -0.54
C ARG A 22 9.56 -4.69 -1.97
N ASP A 23 9.31 -5.57 -2.92
CA ASP A 23 9.67 -5.37 -4.33
C ASP A 23 8.99 -4.12 -4.92
N THR A 24 7.74 -3.88 -4.53
CA THR A 24 6.98 -2.71 -4.96
C THR A 24 7.57 -1.42 -4.39
N VAL A 25 7.89 -1.41 -3.09
CA VAL A 25 8.50 -0.25 -2.42
C VAL A 25 9.87 0.05 -2.98
N GLU A 26 10.72 -0.96 -3.20
CA GLU A 26 12.06 -0.78 -3.77
C GLU A 26 12.00 -0.14 -5.17
N LYS A 27 11.09 -0.61 -6.03
CA LYS A 27 10.88 0.00 -7.36
C LYS A 27 10.39 1.44 -7.28
N LEU A 28 9.50 1.75 -6.34
CA LEU A 28 9.04 3.12 -6.09
C LEU A 28 10.19 4.02 -5.63
N LEU A 29 11.03 3.53 -4.72
CA LEU A 29 12.18 4.28 -4.22
C LEU A 29 13.20 4.55 -5.33
N GLU A 30 13.48 3.58 -6.20
CA GLU A 30 14.32 3.80 -7.38
C GLU A 30 13.73 4.84 -8.34
N ASP A 31 12.41 4.83 -8.52
CA ASP A 31 11.71 5.77 -9.38
C ASP A 31 11.73 7.20 -8.80
N ILE A 32 11.60 7.32 -7.47
CA ILE A 32 11.75 8.58 -6.74
C ILE A 32 13.20 9.06 -6.79
N ASP A 33 14.20 8.19 -6.70
CA ASP A 33 15.61 8.59 -6.82
C ASP A 33 15.90 9.18 -8.22
N LYS A 34 15.34 8.58 -9.28
CA LYS A 34 15.54 9.03 -10.67
C LYS A 34 14.76 10.28 -11.04
N ARG A 35 13.50 10.41 -10.58
CA ARG A 35 12.55 11.45 -11.03
C ARG A 35 12.20 12.48 -9.94
N GLY A 36 12.65 12.24 -8.71
CA GLY A 36 12.49 13.11 -7.55
C GLY A 36 11.04 13.52 -7.32
N ASP A 37 10.83 14.83 -7.25
CA ASP A 37 9.54 15.49 -7.03
C ASP A 37 8.44 15.08 -8.02
N THR A 38 8.80 14.69 -9.24
CA THR A 38 7.82 14.27 -10.26
C THR A 38 7.17 12.94 -9.87
N ALA A 39 7.97 11.95 -9.44
CA ALA A 39 7.48 10.65 -9.01
C ALA A 39 6.62 10.77 -7.75
N VAL A 40 7.04 11.59 -6.78
CA VAL A 40 6.28 11.83 -5.55
C VAL A 40 4.92 12.45 -5.84
N ARG A 41 4.82 13.41 -6.76
CA ARG A 41 3.56 14.05 -7.15
C ARG A 41 2.62 13.10 -7.90
N GLU A 42 3.15 12.26 -8.77
CA GLU A 42 2.36 11.24 -9.47
C GLU A 42 1.83 10.18 -8.50
N LEU A 43 2.69 9.73 -7.59
CA LEU A 43 2.31 8.79 -6.53
C LEU A 43 1.23 9.39 -5.63
N SER A 44 1.40 10.64 -5.18
CA SER A 44 0.40 11.33 -4.36
C SER A 44 -0.97 11.36 -5.04
N LYS A 45 -1.05 11.65 -6.34
CA LYS A 45 -2.32 11.64 -7.09
C LYS A 45 -2.98 10.26 -7.15
N GLN A 46 -2.19 9.19 -7.22
CA GLN A 46 -2.70 7.81 -7.25
C GLN A 46 -3.27 7.38 -5.89
N PHE A 47 -2.72 7.88 -4.78
CA PHE A 47 -3.13 7.51 -3.43
C PHE A 47 -4.16 8.49 -2.79
N GLU A 48 -4.22 9.74 -3.24
CA GLU A 48 -5.12 10.77 -2.66
C GLU A 48 -6.62 10.55 -2.92
N THR A 49 -7.00 9.72 -3.90
CA THR A 49 -8.41 9.43 -4.23
C THR A 49 -9.20 8.72 -3.12
N GLY A 50 -8.58 8.35 -2.01
CA GLY A 50 -9.21 7.66 -0.88
C GLY A 50 -9.13 8.35 0.49
N PHE A 51 -8.51 9.53 0.61
CA PHE A 51 -8.48 10.23 1.90
C PHE A 51 -9.75 11.06 2.09
N PRO A 52 -10.59 10.81 3.11
CA PRO A 52 -11.59 11.79 3.48
C PRO A 52 -10.84 13.06 3.88
N GLN A 53 -11.09 14.16 3.15
CA GLN A 53 -10.56 15.53 3.37
C GLN A 53 -10.83 16.10 4.79
N ARG A 54 -11.43 15.31 5.68
CA ARG A 54 -11.77 15.66 7.05
C ARG A 54 -11.47 14.47 7.95
N ILE A 55 -10.36 14.56 8.67
CA ILE A 55 -10.15 13.79 9.89
C ILE A 55 -11.19 14.31 10.90
N PRO A 56 -12.17 13.50 11.36
CA PRO A 56 -13.04 13.95 12.43
C PRO A 56 -12.18 14.19 13.68
N ALA A 57 -12.28 15.39 14.24
CA ALA A 57 -11.74 15.67 15.57
C ALA A 57 -12.42 14.72 16.56
N PHE A 58 -11.61 14.03 17.36
CA PHE A 58 -12.04 13.23 18.50
C PHE A 58 -12.83 14.09 19.50
#